data_AF-A0A448WX14-F1
#
_entry.id   AF-A0A448WX14-F1
#
_cell.length_a   1.000
_cell.length_b   1.000
_cell.length_c   1.000
_cell.angle_alpha   90.00
_cell.angle_beta   90.00
_cell.angle_gamma   90.00
#
_symmetry.space_group_name_H-M   'P 1'
#
loop_
_entity.id
_entity.type
_entity.pdbx_description
1 polymer ?
#
loop_
_entity_poly.entity_id
_entity_poly.type
_entity_poly.pdbx_seq_one_letter_code
_entity_poly.pdbx_strand_id
1 'polypeptide(L)' 'MQNDRFRFIDAAVQIFADARPPGIYKSDYLRELFRRYGDEEDCPPAPEKPDWCLGKCLNRLTNRQIFY' A
#
# COMPACT_ATOMS: atom_id res chain seq x y z
N MET A 1 -30.80 9.26 -9.27
CA MET A 1 -29.56 8.68 -9.84
C MET A 1 -28.44 9.05 -8.88
N GLN A 2 -28.33 8.32 -7.78
CA GLN A 2 -27.34 8.57 -6.74
C GLN A 2 -26.45 7.33 -6.62
N ASN A 3 -25.15 7.56 -6.46
CA ASN A 3 -24.17 6.65 -5.84
C ASN A 3 -23.36 5.62 -6.65
N ASP A 4 -23.06 5.83 -7.93
CA ASP A 4 -21.99 5.02 -8.57
C ASP A 4 -20.57 5.37 -8.09
N ARG A 5 -20.39 6.51 -7.41
CA ARG A 5 -19.05 7.04 -7.05
C ARG A 5 -18.30 6.16 -6.02
N PHE A 6 -19.02 5.45 -5.16
CA PHE A 6 -18.44 4.64 -4.08
C PHE A 6 -17.78 3.35 -4.59
N ARG A 7 -18.25 2.77 -5.71
CA ARG A 7 -17.71 1.48 -6.21
C ARG A 7 -16.39 1.59 -6.99
N PHE A 8 -16.03 2.78 -7.44
CA PHE A 8 -14.83 2.97 -8.26
C PHE A 8 -13.54 2.99 -7.43
N ILE A 9 -13.60 3.46 -6.18
CA ILE A 9 -12.39 3.57 -5.36
C ILE A 9 -11.89 2.19 -4.92
N ASP A 10 -12.80 1.30 -4.51
CA ASP A 10 -12.46 -0.08 -4.16
C ASP A 10 -11.79 -0.81 -5.31
N ALA A 11 -12.38 -0.70 -6.51
CA ALA A 11 -11.83 -1.30 -7.72
C ALA A 11 -10.46 -0.71 -8.08
N ALA A 12 -10.27 0.60 -7.94
CA ALA A 12 -8.99 1.25 -8.22
C ALA A 12 -7.89 0.81 -7.26
N VAL A 13 -8.18 0.73 -5.96
CA VAL A 13 -7.24 0.25 -4.93
C VAL A 13 -6.87 -1.21 -5.19
N GLN A 14 -7.84 -2.06 -5.57
CA GLN A 14 -7.60 -3.46 -5.89
C GLN A 14 -6.71 -3.62 -7.14
N ILE A 15 -7.03 -2.93 -8.24
CA ILE A 15 -6.22 -2.98 -9.47
C ILE A 15 -4.78 -2.52 -9.20
N PHE A 16 -4.61 -1.50 -8.36
CA PHE A 16 -3.28 -1.02 -7.99
C PHE A 16 -2.52 -2.05 -7.13
N ALA A 17 -3.20 -2.73 -6.21
CA ALA A 17 -2.61 -3.80 -5.42
C ALA A 17 -2.18 -4.98 -6.28
N ASP A 18 -2.98 -5.35 -7.28
CA ASP A 18 -2.69 -6.44 -8.22
C ASP A 18 -1.52 -6.09 -9.16
N ALA A 19 -1.48 -4.85 -9.67
CA ALA A 19 -0.42 -4.39 -10.57
C ALA A 19 0.93 -4.22 -9.86
N ARG A 20 0.93 -3.88 -8.57
CA ARG A 20 2.14 -3.69 -7.77
C ARG A 20 1.97 -4.24 -6.35
N PRO A 21 2.17 -5.55 -6.13
CA PRO A 21 2.12 -6.12 -4.78
C PRO A 21 3.17 -5.47 -3.85
N PRO A 22 2.84 -5.08 -2.61
CA PRO A 22 1.57 -5.28 -1.87
C PRO A 22 0.57 -4.11 -1.95
N GLY A 23 0.65 -3.23 -2.94
CA GLY A 23 -0.22 -2.07 -3.10
C GLY A 23 0.11 -0.92 -2.13
N ILE A 24 -0.90 -0.11 -1.81
CA ILE A 24 -0.76 1.01 -0.88
C ILE A 24 -0.72 0.48 0.55
N TYR A 25 0.47 0.39 1.14
CA TYR A 25 0.70 -0.09 2.51
C TYR A 25 0.61 1.01 3.59
N LYS A 26 0.29 2.26 3.22
CA LYS A 26 0.10 3.37 4.16
C LYS A 26 -1.39 3.58 4.42
N SER A 27 -1.83 3.28 5.65
CA SER A 27 -3.22 3.44 6.10
C SER A 27 -3.74 4.87 5.90
N ASP A 28 -2.93 5.88 6.22
CA ASP A 28 -3.36 7.29 6.13
C ASP A 28 -3.63 7.72 4.68
N TYR A 29 -2.95 7.09 3.72
CA TYR A 29 -3.12 7.38 2.30
C TYR A 29 -4.40 6.74 1.76
N LEU A 30 -4.72 5.53 2.21
CA LEU A 30 -6.00 4.89 1.91
C LEU A 30 -7.14 5.73 2.50
N ARG A 31 -7.05 6.10 3.78
CA ARG A 31 -8.04 6.93 4.46
C ARG A 31 -8.32 8.24 3.73
N GLU A 32 -7.29 8.95 3.28
CA GLU A 32 -7.46 10.18 2.49
C GLU A 32 -8.08 9.95 1.11
N LEU A 33 -7.79 8.82 0.44
CA LEU A 33 -8.42 8.46 -0.83
C LEU A 33 -9.91 8.18 -0.64
N PHE A 34 -10.26 7.39 0.36
CA PHE A 34 -11.64 7.08 0.72
C PHE A 34 -12.39 8.33 1.16
N ARG A 35 -11.79 9.23 1.95
CA ARG A 35 -12.39 10.52 2.32
C ARG A 35 -12.71 11.43 1.13
N ARG A 36 -11.92 11.39 0.06
CA ARG A 36 -12.08 12.26 -1.12
C ARG A 36 -13.05 11.70 -2.15
N TYR A 37 -13.08 10.38 -2.30
CA TYR A 37 -13.74 9.72 -3.42
C TYR A 37 -14.85 8.73 -3.01
N GLY A 38 -14.97 8.39 -1.72
CA GLY A 38 -15.93 7.43 -1.18
C GLY A 38 -16.27 7.69 0.29
N ASP A 39 -16.30 6.63 1.10
CA ASP A 39 -16.58 6.67 2.54
C ASP A 39 -15.34 6.24 3.35
N GLU A 40 -15.00 6.98 4.40
CA GLU A 40 -13.85 6.68 5.25
C GLU A 40 -14.03 5.37 6.05
N GLU A 41 -15.29 5.01 6.33
CA GLU A 41 -15.67 3.80 7.09
C GLU A 41 -15.44 2.49 6.30
N ASP A 42 -15.41 2.55 4.97
CA ASP A 42 -15.16 1.38 4.10
C ASP A 42 -13.66 1.14 3.83
N CYS A 43 -12.77 1.91 4.46
CA CYS A 43 -11.33 1.82 4.21
C CYS A 43 -10.76 0.45 4.67
N PRO A 44 -10.18 -0.37 3.76
CA PRO A 44 -9.59 -1.64 4.13
C PRO A 44 -8.32 -1.44 4.98
N PRO A 45 -8.00 -2.40 5.87
CA PRO A 45 -6.75 -2.35 6.63
C PRO A 45 -5.55 -2.46 5.68
N ALA A 46 -4.52 -1.65 5.94
CA ALA A 46 -3.32 -1.63 5.11
C ALA A 46 -2.57 -2.98 5.17
N PRO A 47 -2.11 -3.51 4.03
CA PRO A 47 -1.36 -4.76 3.98
C PRO A 47 0.04 -4.64 4.61
N GLU A 48 0.62 -5.78 4.98
CA GLU A 48 1.95 -5.83 5.58
C GLU A 48 3.03 -5.26 4.65
N LYS A 49 4.00 -4.56 5.24
CA LYS A 49 5.09 -3.94 4.48
C LYS A 49 6.01 -5.02 3.90
N PRO A 50 6.43 -4.87 2.65
CA PRO A 50 7.29 -5.85 2.02
C PRO A 50 8.72 -5.78 2.58
N ASP A 51 9.46 -6.90 2.57
CA ASP A 51 10.79 -6.99 3.20
C ASP A 51 11.83 -6.00 2.66
N TRP A 52 11.68 -5.54 1.41
CA TRP A 52 12.54 -4.51 0.83
C TRP A 52 12.36 -3.13 1.45
N CYS A 53 11.19 -2.83 2.05
CA CYS A 53 10.94 -1.59 2.80
C CYS A 53 11.60 -1.60 4.19
N LEU A 54 11.87 -2.77 4.76
CA LEU A 54 12.37 -2.94 6.12
C LEU A 54 13.91 -2.89 6.22
N GLY A 55 14.62 -2.59 5.12
CA GLY A 55 16.09 -2.61 5.08
C GLY A 55 16.71 -4.00 5.22
N LYS A 56 15.91 -5.07 5.21
CA LYS A 56 16.41 -6.46 5.32
C LYS A 56 17.18 -6.94 4.08
N CYS A 57 17.07 -6.23 2.95
CA CYS A 57 17.91 -6.45 1.77
C CYS A 57 19.41 -6.18 2.03
N LEU A 58 19.77 -5.47 3.12
CA LEU A 58 21.16 -5.15 3.45
C LEU A 58 21.85 -6.13 4.42
N ASN A 59 21.23 -7.25 4.81
CA ASN A 59 21.83 -8.18 5.80
C ASN A 59 22.34 -9.52 5.22
N ARG A 60 22.52 -9.64 3.90
CA ARG A 60 23.23 -10.78 3.29
C ARG A 60 24.64 -10.42 2.80
N LEU A 61 25.02 -9.14 2.79
CA LEU A 61 26.33 -8.68 2.28
C LEU A 61 27.23 -8.03 3.34
N THR A 62 26.80 -7.88 4.59
CA THR A 62 27.66 -7.32 5.65
C THR A 62 28.70 -8.31 6.20
N ASN A 63 28.84 -9.50 5.60
CA ASN A 63 29.96 -10.41 5.84
C ASN A 63 30.92 -10.48 4.64
N ARG A 64 31.12 -9.36 3.95
CA ARG A 64 32.35 -9.12 3.19
C ARG A 64 32.99 -7.85 3.74
N GLN A 65 34.15 -8.06 4.36
CA GLN A 65 35.17 -7.04 4.62
C GLN A 65 35.14 -5.98 3.51
N ILE A 66 34.71 -4.78 3.86
CA ILE A 66 35.21 -3.59 3.21
C ILE A 66 36.35 -3.11 4.11
N PHE A 67 37.57 -3.49 3.73
CA PHE A 67 38.76 -2.83 4.23
C PHE A 67 38.70 -1.36 3.78
N TYR A 68 38.68 -0.45 4.74
CA TYR A 68 39.12 0.93 4.58
C TYR A 68 40.41 1.09 5.37
#